data_AF-A0A349S4R5-F1
#
_entry.id   AF-A0A349S4R5-F1
#
_cell.length_a   1.000
_cell.length_b   1.000
_cell.length_c   1.000
_cell.angle_alpha   90.00
_cell.angle_beta   90.00
_cell.angle_gamma   90.00
#
_symmetry.space_group_name_H-M   'P 1'
#
loop_
_entity.id
_entity.type
_entity.pdbx_description
1 polymer ?
#
loop_
_entity_poly.entity_id
_entity_poly.type
_entity_poly.pdbx_seq_one_letter_code
_entity_poly.pdbx_strand_id
1 'polypeptide(L)'
;MVRILLFIATNLAVIAVLSLSMRLLGIDSLLDQQGIHLNLQALLIYAAIIGFSGSFISLFISKWSAKKMTRAEVITTPKNNTEKWLLNTVKHQATQARIACPEVAIYPANEPNAFATGMNKNNSLVAVSSG
;
A
#
# COMPACT_ATOMS: atom_id res chain seq x y z
N MET A 1 13.86 -8.90 1.71
CA MET A 1 13.54 -10.34 1.56
C MET A 1 12.14 -10.64 2.09
N VAL A 2 11.88 -10.53 3.40
CA VAL A 2 10.55 -10.85 4.01
C VAL A 2 9.37 -10.13 3.35
N ARG A 3 9.49 -8.84 3.03
CA ARG A 3 8.41 -8.08 2.36
C ARG A 3 8.00 -8.65 1.00
N ILE A 4 8.97 -9.11 0.21
CA ILE A 4 8.72 -9.72 -1.11
C ILE A 4 8.09 -11.10 -0.93
N LEU A 5 8.56 -11.88 0.03
CA LEU A 5 7.98 -13.17 0.35
C LEU A 5 6.53 -13.05 0.81
N LEU A 6 6.24 -12.13 1.75
CA LEU A 6 4.88 -11.86 2.21
C LEU A 6 3.99 -11.38 1.06
N PHE A 7 4.51 -10.51 0.18
CA PHE A 7 3.77 -10.05 -0.99
C PHE A 7 3.35 -11.20 -1.92
N ILE A 8 4.28 -12.10 -2.25
CA ILE A 8 4.01 -13.27 -3.09
C ILE A 8 3.04 -14.22 -2.37
N ALA A 9 3.30 -14.52 -1.10
CA ALA A 9 2.48 -15.42 -0.30
C ALA A 9 1.03 -14.93 -0.18
N THR A 10 0.82 -13.64 0.06
CA THR A 10 -0.52 -13.05 0.15
C THR A 10 -1.28 -13.16 -1.17
N ASN A 11 -0.64 -12.85 -2.31
CA ASN A 11 -1.29 -12.99 -3.61
C ASN A 11 -1.64 -14.45 -3.93
N LEU A 12 -0.75 -15.39 -3.62
CA LEU A 12 -1.05 -16.83 -3.77
C LEU A 12 -2.17 -17.28 -2.83
N ALA A 13 -2.21 -16.79 -1.60
CA ALA A 13 -3.29 -17.08 -0.66
C ALA A 13 -4.66 -16.57 -1.17
N VAL A 14 -4.72 -15.38 -1.77
CA VAL A 14 -5.93 -14.85 -2.40
C VAL A 14 -6.42 -15.77 -3.53
N ILE A 15 -5.51 -16.22 -4.40
CA ILE A 15 -5.84 -17.15 -5.49
C ILE A 15 -6.35 -18.49 -4.93
N ALA A 16 -5.73 -18.99 -3.87
CA ALA A 16 -6.14 -20.23 -3.22
C ALA A 16 -7.55 -20.12 -2.59
N VAL A 17 -7.82 -19.02 -1.88
CA VAL A 17 -9.14 -18.74 -1.28
C VAL A 17 -10.20 -18.60 -2.36
N LEU A 18 -9.91 -17.88 -3.45
CA LEU A 18 -10.82 -17.76 -4.59
C LEU A 18 -11.14 -19.13 -5.18
N SER A 19 -10.10 -19.94 -5.44
CA SER A 19 -10.24 -21.30 -5.99
C SER A 19 -11.10 -22.18 -5.09
N LEU A 20 -10.86 -22.14 -3.77
CA LEU A 20 -11.62 -22.91 -2.80
C LEU A 20 -13.08 -22.44 -2.73
N SER A 21 -13.31 -21.13 -2.72
CA SER A 21 -14.66 -20.55 -2.66
C SER A 21 -15.49 -20.93 -3.88
N MET A 22 -14.91 -20.87 -5.08
CA MET A 22 -15.60 -21.27 -6.32
C MET A 22 -16.04 -22.74 -6.29
N ARG A 23 -15.16 -23.62 -5.79
CA ARG A 23 -15.46 -25.05 -5.64
C ARG A 23 -16.53 -25.31 -4.58
N LEU A 24 -16.43 -24.67 -3.42
CA LEU A 24 -17.39 -24.87 -2.31
C LEU A 24 -18.79 -24.37 -2.66
N LEU A 25 -18.88 -23.24 -3.37
CA LEU A 25 -20.16 -22.67 -3.81
C LEU A 25 -20.71 -23.37 -5.06
N GLY A 26 -19.99 -24.32 -5.64
CA GLY A 26 -20.42 -25.07 -6.83
C GLY A 26 -20.59 -24.18 -8.08
N ILE A 27 -19.95 -23.01 -8.12
CA ILE A 27 -20.12 -22.02 -9.19
C ILE A 27 -19.73 -22.62 -10.54
N ASP A 28 -18.65 -23.42 -10.58
CA ASP A 28 -18.21 -24.11 -11.79
C ASP A 28 -19.31 -25.02 -12.35
N SER A 29 -19.95 -25.82 -11.49
CA SER A 29 -21.03 -26.73 -11.88
C SER A 29 -22.31 -26.00 -12.29
N LEU A 30 -22.63 -24.88 -11.65
CA LEU A 30 -23.82 -24.09 -11.98
C LEU A 30 -23.68 -23.42 -13.35
N LEU A 31 -22.49 -22.93 -13.68
CA LEU A 31 -22.21 -22.28 -14.96
C LEU A 31 -22.16 -23.30 -16.11
N ASP A 32 -21.57 -24.48 -15.90
CA ASP A 32 -21.58 -25.56 -16.90
C ASP A 32 -23.01 -26.01 -17.23
N GLN A 33 -23.91 -26.07 -16.23
CA GLN A 33 -25.33 -26.39 -16.45
C GLN A 33 -26.07 -25.31 -17.26
N GLN A 34 -25.61 -24.06 -17.22
CA GLN A 34 -26.13 -22.96 -18.03
C GLN A 34 -25.51 -22.90 -19.44
N GLY A 35 -24.65 -23.86 -19.80
CA GLY A 35 -23.93 -23.90 -21.07
C GLY A 35 -22.76 -22.90 -21.12
N ILE A 36 -22.38 -22.31 -19.99
CA ILE A 36 -21.25 -21.39 -19.87
C ILE A 36 -20.04 -22.19 -19.39
N HIS A 37 -19.21 -22.61 -20.34
CA HIS A 37 -17.95 -23.29 -20.03
C HIS A 37 -16.92 -22.30 -19.48
N LEU A 38 -16.89 -22.16 -18.16
CA LEU A 38 -15.94 -21.29 -17.49
C LEU A 38 -14.56 -21.97 -17.44
N ASN A 39 -13.57 -21.39 -18.11
CA ASN A 39 -12.18 -21.84 -17.97
C ASN A 39 -11.60 -21.30 -16.65
N LEU A 40 -11.72 -22.10 -15.57
CA LEU A 40 -11.21 -21.77 -14.24
C LEU A 40 -9.71 -21.45 -14.27
N GLN A 41 -8.91 -22.14 -15.09
CA GLN A 41 -7.48 -21.85 -15.22
C GLN A 41 -7.24 -20.44 -15.78
N ALA A 42 -7.96 -20.06 -16.84
CA ALA A 42 -7.86 -18.73 -17.42
C ALA A 42 -8.30 -17.65 -16.44
N LEU A 43 -9.37 -17.90 -15.67
CA LEU A 43 -9.86 -16.98 -14.64
C LEU A 43 -8.81 -16.77 -13.53
N LEU A 44 -8.20 -17.85 -13.03
CA LEU A 44 -7.17 -17.77 -11.99
C LEU A 44 -5.92 -17.05 -12.48
N ILE A 45 -5.51 -17.27 -13.73
CA ILE A 45 -4.41 -16.51 -14.35
C ILE A 45 -4.76 -15.03 -14.43
N TYR A 46 -5.99 -14.70 -14.86
CA TYR A 46 -6.44 -13.32 -14.95
C TYR A 46 -6.50 -12.65 -13.56
N ALA A 47 -7.06 -13.34 -12.58
CA ALA A 47 -7.11 -12.89 -11.18
C ALA A 47 -5.70 -12.68 -10.61
N ALA A 48 -4.74 -13.55 -10.93
CA ALA A 48 -3.34 -13.38 -10.55
C ALA A 48 -2.77 -12.11 -11.18
N ILE A 49 -2.88 -11.95 -12.50
CA ILE A 49 -2.34 -10.78 -13.21
C ILE A 49 -2.94 -9.49 -12.64
N ILE A 50 -4.25 -9.43 -12.43
CA ILE A 50 -4.91 -8.27 -11.84
C ILE A 50 -4.47 -8.04 -10.39
N GLY A 51 -4.42 -9.09 -9.55
CA GLY A 51 -4.02 -8.96 -8.16
C GLY A 51 -2.61 -8.41 -8.00
N PHE A 52 -1.66 -9.02 -8.73
CA PHE A 52 -0.28 -8.54 -8.75
C PHE A 52 -0.19 -7.13 -9.34
N SER A 53 -0.81 -6.85 -10.49
CA SER A 53 -0.75 -5.52 -11.13
C SER A 53 -1.38 -4.43 -10.26
N GLY A 54 -2.55 -4.70 -9.68
CA GLY A 54 -3.28 -3.79 -8.81
C GLY A 54 -2.48 -3.41 -7.56
N SER A 55 -1.73 -4.36 -6.99
CA SER A 55 -0.85 -4.08 -5.86
C SER A 55 0.31 -3.13 -6.21
N PHE A 56 0.89 -3.26 -7.42
CA PHE A 56 1.93 -2.34 -7.89
C PHE A 56 1.37 -0.94 -8.14
N ILE A 57 0.16 -0.85 -8.73
CA ILE A 57 -0.54 0.42 -8.93
C ILE A 57 -0.85 1.07 -7.57
N SER A 58 -1.34 0.29 -6.61
CA SER A 58 -1.60 0.76 -5.24
C SER A 58 -0.33 1.29 -4.59
N LEU A 59 0.79 0.56 -4.70
CA LEU A 59 2.09 0.98 -4.19
C LEU A 59 2.57 2.28 -4.86
N PHE A 60 2.40 2.42 -6.17
CA PHE A 60 2.77 3.62 -6.93
C PHE A 60 1.99 4.86 -6.43
N ILE A 61 0.70 4.70 -6.19
CA ILE A 61 -0.21 5.78 -5.79
C ILE A 61 -0.20 6.00 -4.26
N SER A 62 0.39 5.10 -3.48
CA SER A 62 0.36 5.10 -2.00
C SER A 62 0.72 6.44 -1.36
N LYS A 63 1.78 7.10 -1.83
CA LYS A 63 2.20 8.40 -1.30
C LYS A 63 1.19 9.51 -1.63
N TRP A 64 0.70 9.54 -2.87
CA TRP A 64 -0.27 10.54 -3.31
C TRP A 64 -1.61 10.37 -2.59
N SER A 65 -2.12 9.15 -2.53
CA SER A 65 -3.36 8.81 -1.85
C SER A 65 -3.28 9.14 -0.36
N ALA A 66 -2.19 8.77 0.33
CA ALA A 66 -2.01 9.07 1.74
C ALA A 66 -2.08 10.58 2.04
N LYS A 67 -1.38 11.42 1.26
CA LYS A 67 -1.46 12.89 1.42
C LYS A 67 -2.87 13.41 1.17
N LYS A 68 -3.52 12.95 0.09
CA LYS A 68 -4.84 13.44 -0.30
C LYS A 68 -5.93 13.04 0.69
N MET A 69 -5.90 11.80 1.17
CA MET A 69 -6.91 11.26 2.09
C MET A 69 -6.80 11.85 3.49
N THR A 70 -5.57 12.08 3.98
CA THR A 70 -5.34 12.67 5.31
C THR A 70 -5.34 14.20 5.30
N ARG A 71 -5.33 14.84 4.13
CA ARG A 71 -5.10 16.28 3.97
C ARG A 71 -3.78 16.73 4.60
N ALA A 72 -2.76 15.89 4.47
CA ALA A 72 -1.43 16.18 4.99
C ALA A 72 -0.79 17.36 4.23
N GLU A 73 -0.29 18.33 4.99
CA GLU A 73 0.45 19.48 4.49
C GLU A 73 1.95 19.19 4.58
N VAL A 74 2.62 19.19 3.44
CA VAL A 74 4.08 18.94 3.36
C VAL A 74 4.83 20.17 3.86
N ILE A 75 5.77 19.96 4.78
CA ILE A 75 6.63 21.00 5.31
C ILE A 75 7.75 21.27 4.30
N THR A 76 7.59 22.30 3.48
CA THR A 76 8.64 22.78 2.56
C THR A 76 9.60 23.74 3.26
N THR A 77 9.06 24.65 4.07
CA THR A 77 9.81 25.60 4.90
C THR A 77 9.20 25.59 6.30
N PRO A 78 9.97 25.26 7.36
CA PRO A 78 9.43 25.18 8.70
C PRO A 78 8.98 26.55 9.21
N LYS A 79 7.74 26.64 9.70
CA LYS A 79 7.13 27.87 10.23
C LYS A 79 7.34 28.05 11.73
N ASN A 80 7.69 26.99 12.45
CA ASN A 80 7.88 27.00 13.90
C ASN A 80 8.99 26.03 14.34
N ASN A 81 9.35 26.08 15.63
CA ASN A 81 10.40 25.23 16.19
C ASN A 81 10.06 23.73 16.14
N THR A 82 8.77 23.37 16.25
CA THR A 82 8.31 21.98 16.21
C THR A 82 8.50 21.37 14.82
N GLU A 83 8.10 22.07 13.76
CA GLU A 83 8.33 21.64 12.37
C GLU A 83 9.82 21.54 12.05
N LYS A 84 10.62 22.49 12.53
CA LYS A 84 12.08 22.46 12.37
C LYS A 84 12.70 21.26 13.08
N TRP A 85 12.26 20.98 14.30
CA TRP A 85 12.69 19.79 15.05
C TRP A 85 12.30 18.51 14.31
N LEU A 86 11.05 18.40 13.87
CA LEU A 86 10.54 17.23 13.15
C LEU A 86 11.32 16.96 11.86
N LEU A 87 11.51 17.99 11.02
CA LEU A 87 12.31 17.89 9.79
C LEU A 87 13.73 17.41 10.07
N ASN A 88 14.39 17.97 11.09
CA ASN A 88 15.76 17.61 11.44
C ASN A 88 15.84 16.18 11.98
N THR A 89 14.90 15.77 12.83
CA THR A 89 14.83 14.40 13.37
C THR A 89 14.66 13.39 12.25
N VAL A 90 13.70 13.60 11.35
CA VAL A 90 13.46 12.69 10.22
C VAL A 90 14.67 12.67 9.27
N LYS A 91 15.28 13.81 8.99
CA LYS A 91 16.50 13.90 8.17
C LYS A 91 17.67 13.13 8.81
N HIS A 92 17.84 13.24 10.12
CA HIS A 92 18.87 12.50 10.84
C HIS A 92 18.64 10.98 10.76
N GLN A 93 17.41 10.53 10.99
CA GLN A 93 17.01 9.12 10.87
C GLN A 93 17.20 8.59 9.45
N ALA A 94 16.80 9.36 8.42
CA ALA A 94 17.01 9.00 7.02
C ALA A 94 18.49 8.84 6.68
N THR A 95 19.34 9.73 7.21
CA THR A 95 20.80 9.67 7.04
C THR A 95 21.38 8.40 7.67
N GLN A 96 20.98 8.08 8.91
CA GLN A 96 21.40 6.86 9.61
C GLN A 96 20.95 5.60 8.86
N ALA A 97 19.73 5.61 8.32
CA ALA A 97 19.17 4.52 7.53
C ALA A 97 19.72 4.46 6.09
N ARG A 98 20.56 5.42 5.66
CA ARG A 98 21.13 5.53 4.31
C ARG A 98 20.04 5.53 3.21
N ILE A 99 18.98 6.30 3.43
CA ILE A 99 17.89 6.51 2.48
C ILE A 99 17.75 8.00 2.14
N ALA A 100 17.11 8.31 1.02
CA ALA A 100 16.78 9.70 0.74
C ALA A 100 15.85 10.26 1.83
N CYS A 101 15.99 11.54 2.15
CA CYS A 101 15.11 12.19 3.12
C CYS A 101 13.66 12.11 2.60
N PRO A 102 12.72 11.52 3.34
CA PRO A 102 11.33 11.48 2.95
C PRO A 102 10.72 12.88 2.95
N GLU A 103 9.61 13.06 2.22
CA GLU A 103 8.72 14.20 2.47
C GLU A 103 8.22 14.10 3.92
N VAL A 104 8.18 15.23 4.62
CA VAL A 104 7.64 15.31 5.98
C VAL A 104 6.38 16.15 5.93
N ALA A 105 5.29 15.64 6.49
CA ALA A 105 4.01 16.32 6.48
C ALA A 105 3.32 16.27 7.85
N ILE A 106 2.46 17.25 8.09
CA ILE A 106 1.55 17.27 9.25
C ILE A 106 0.13 17.15 8.71
N TYR A 107 -0.71 16.34 9.35
CA TYR A 107 -2.12 16.23 8.99
C TYR A 107 -3.02 16.55 10.19
N PRO A 108 -4.22 17.12 9.96
CA PRO A 108 -5.11 17.52 11.04
C PRO A 108 -5.73 16.28 11.70
N ALA A 109 -5.33 16.01 12.94
CA ALA A 109 -5.92 15.00 13.81
C ALA A 109 -5.61 15.36 15.27
N ASN A 110 -6.57 15.16 16.18
CA ASN A 110 -6.39 15.43 17.62
C ASN A 110 -5.72 14.28 18.35
N GLU A 111 -5.76 13.08 17.77
CA GLU A 111 -5.18 11.88 18.35
C GLU A 111 -3.71 11.76 17.91
N PRO A 112 -2.79 11.47 18.83
CA PRO A 112 -1.38 11.32 18.51
C PRO A 112 -1.16 10.08 17.64
N ASN A 113 -0.72 10.30 16.40
CA ASN A 113 -0.50 9.24 15.42
C ASN A 113 0.56 9.64 14.38
N ALA A 114 1.23 8.65 13.82
CA ALA A 114 2.24 8.82 12.78
C ALA A 114 2.22 7.63 11.82
N PHE A 115 2.41 7.89 10.53
CA PHE A 115 2.55 6.84 9.53
C PHE A 115 3.62 7.20 8.49
N ALA A 116 4.11 6.16 7.79
CA ALA A 116 5.07 6.32 6.71
C ALA A 116 4.67 5.44 5.51
N THR A 117 4.82 5.98 4.30
CA THR A 117 4.50 5.27 3.05
C THR A 117 5.38 5.73 1.90
N GLY A 118 5.50 4.93 0.86
CA GLY A 118 6.32 5.28 -0.30
C GLY A 118 6.57 4.09 -1.21
N MET A 119 6.64 4.35 -2.50
CA MET A 119 6.90 3.32 -3.51
C MET A 119 8.27 2.69 -3.33
N ASN A 120 9.27 3.48 -2.94
CA ASN A 120 10.61 2.99 -2.65
C ASN A 120 11.29 3.84 -1.57
N LYS A 121 12.43 3.36 -1.08
CA LYS A 121 13.20 4.01 -0.02
C LYS A 121 13.63 5.46 -0.33
N ASN A 122 13.71 5.82 -1.61
CA ASN A 122 14.12 7.16 -2.06
C ASN A 122 12.93 8.06 -2.41
N ASN A 123 11.70 7.53 -2.34
CA ASN A 123 10.48 8.23 -2.67
C ASN A 123 9.41 7.85 -1.64
N SER A 124 9.53 8.44 -0.46
CA SER A 124 8.69 8.16 0.71
C SER A 124 8.22 9.42 1.41
N LEU A 125 7.24 9.24 2.29
CA LEU A 125 6.56 10.25 3.08
C LEU A 125 6.51 9.75 4.53
N VAL A 126 6.77 10.66 5.46
CA VAL A 126 6.47 10.52 6.89
C VAL A 126 5.45 11.60 7.24
N ALA A 127 4.33 11.20 7.82
CA ALA A 127 3.27 12.11 8.22
C ALA A 127 2.93 11.91 9.70
N VAL A 128 2.77 13.01 10.43
CA VAL A 128 2.42 13.03 11.86
C VAL A 128 1.16 13.86 12.08
N SER A 129 0.36 13.48 13.09
CA SER A 129 -0.82 14.23 13.51
C SER A 129 -0.43 15.59 14.08
N SER A 130 -1.39 16.52 14.09
CA SER A 130 -1.26 17.81 14.78
C SER A 130 -1.45 17.73 16.29
N GLY A 131 -2.16 16.71 16.78
CA GLY A 131 -2.41 16.42 18.20
C GLY A 131 -1.43 15.42 18.79
#